data_AF-A0AAJ2P0M9-F1
#
_entry.id   AF-A0AAJ2P0M9-F1
#
_cell.length_a   1.000
_cell.length_b   1.000
_cell.length_c   1.000
_cell.angle_alpha   90.00
_cell.angle_beta   90.00
_cell.angle_gamma   90.00
#
_symmetry.space_group_name_H-M   'P 1'
#
loop_
_entity.id
_entity.type
_entity.pdbx_description
1 polymer ?
#
loop_
_entity_poly.entity_id
_entity_poly.type
_entity_poly.pdbx_seq_one_letter_code
_entity_poly.pdbx_strand_id
1 'polypeptide(L)'
;MTDEVDAIDQIVVPPEPVRVDLATFPKEMRELYLGVKAALSALPIHFDFDNPISGINATDLFNLSSLMGAAIEIQVVETLNALRGTWDPQMRWSEYRFVRSAQAFPDVRLVKHADDGISVLLGIELKGWFLLSKEGEPSLRYKVSPEACNPWDMVCVVPWYLSSVVAGTPQVAAPWVDQARFAAEWRDYWWEFLRGNPNKEPQKLRGVKPAASPVVYPSKADLVSQTPISDGAGNFGRLPRCKPLMDSFLESALSMDLLGIEAASWQAFFKAHKEKPDPKDLAKLLASFDLRRKHGSEESAERLRELLRELADDFDFGEN
;
A
#
# COMPACT_ATOMS: atom_id res chain seq x y z
N MET A 1 -13.10 53.50 -20.99
CA MET A 1 -14.10 52.48 -20.58
C MET A 1 -13.44 51.13 -20.74
N THR A 2 -12.59 50.75 -19.79
CA THR A 2 -11.89 49.47 -19.72
C THR A 2 -11.38 49.33 -18.29
N ASP A 3 -12.28 49.03 -17.38
CA ASP A 3 -11.96 48.53 -16.03
C ASP A 3 -12.67 47.19 -15.89
N GLU A 4 -12.05 46.13 -16.40
CA GLU A 4 -12.30 44.77 -15.95
C GLU A 4 -10.92 44.18 -15.65
N VAL A 5 -10.41 44.54 -14.48
CA VAL A 5 -9.22 43.94 -13.90
C VAL A 5 -9.67 42.64 -13.24
N ASP A 6 -9.12 41.55 -13.74
CA ASP A 6 -9.22 40.17 -13.28
C ASP A 6 -9.59 40.03 -11.79
N ALA A 7 -10.83 39.62 -11.54
CA ALA A 7 -11.20 39.01 -10.27
C ALA A 7 -10.55 37.63 -10.22
N ILE A 8 -9.34 37.56 -9.66
CA ILE A 8 -8.74 36.30 -9.23
C ILE A 8 -9.63 35.79 -8.10
N ASP A 9 -10.52 34.85 -8.42
CA ASP A 9 -11.28 34.09 -7.42
C ASP A 9 -10.30 33.61 -6.35
N GLN A 10 -10.41 34.17 -5.14
CA GLN A 10 -9.61 33.70 -4.02
C GLN A 10 -10.05 32.27 -3.72
N ILE A 11 -9.14 31.34 -4.01
CA ILE A 11 -9.31 29.94 -3.73
C ILE A 11 -9.43 29.76 -2.21
N VAL A 12 -10.63 29.45 -1.73
CA VAL A 12 -10.85 29.06 -0.34
C VAL A 12 -10.41 27.61 -0.19
N VAL A 13 -9.30 27.38 0.50
CA VAL A 13 -8.82 26.03 0.85
C VAL A 13 -9.63 25.55 2.06
N PRO A 14 -10.31 24.39 1.99
CA PRO A 14 -11.03 23.84 3.13
C PRO A 14 -10.06 23.40 4.23
N PRO A 15 -10.53 23.21 5.47
CA PRO A 15 -9.71 22.61 6.51
C PRO A 15 -9.22 21.22 6.08
N GLU A 16 -8.01 20.90 6.52
CA GLU A 16 -7.38 19.59 6.31
C GLU A 16 -8.24 18.48 6.95
N PRO A 17 -8.48 17.35 6.24
CA PRO A 17 -9.18 16.21 6.82
C PRO A 17 -8.46 15.70 8.06
N VAL A 18 -9.22 15.27 9.06
CA VAL A 18 -8.67 14.72 10.31
C VAL A 18 -9.24 13.33 10.55
N ARG A 19 -8.40 12.44 11.07
CA ARG A 19 -8.86 11.12 11.53
C ARG A 19 -9.90 11.32 12.62
N VAL A 20 -10.93 10.50 12.61
CA VAL A 20 -11.92 10.51 13.69
C VAL A 20 -11.26 9.99 14.95
N ASP A 21 -11.42 10.70 16.06
CA ASP A 21 -10.95 10.22 17.36
C ASP A 21 -11.73 8.96 17.75
N LEU A 22 -11.03 7.83 17.90
CA LEU A 22 -11.63 6.56 18.29
C LEU A 22 -12.34 6.65 19.64
N ALA A 23 -11.98 7.60 20.51
CA ALA A 23 -12.68 7.83 21.78
C ALA A 23 -14.14 8.28 21.59
N THR A 24 -14.48 8.83 20.43
CA THR A 24 -15.85 9.25 20.08
C THR A 24 -16.73 8.11 19.58
N PHE A 25 -16.15 6.95 19.28
CA PHE A 25 -16.91 5.78 18.84
C PHE A 25 -17.77 5.24 20.00
N PRO A 26 -18.96 4.67 19.72
CA PRO A 26 -19.67 3.85 20.70
C PRO A 26 -18.73 2.80 21.29
N LYS A 27 -18.82 2.55 22.60
CA LYS A 27 -17.85 1.71 23.32
C LYS A 27 -17.67 0.34 22.65
N GLU A 28 -18.77 -0.30 22.27
CA GLU A 28 -18.80 -1.61 21.64
C GLU A 28 -18.10 -1.58 20.27
N MET A 29 -18.31 -0.52 19.49
CA MET A 29 -17.68 -0.34 18.18
C MET A 29 -16.20 -0.01 18.30
N ARG A 30 -15.81 0.76 19.31
CA ARG A 30 -14.39 1.04 19.62
C ARG A 30 -13.64 -0.23 19.98
N GLU A 31 -14.22 -1.06 20.85
CA GLU A 31 -13.65 -2.35 21.26
C GLU A 31 -13.49 -3.28 20.04
N LEU A 32 -14.53 -3.40 19.20
CA LEU A 32 -14.46 -4.15 17.95
C LEU A 32 -13.37 -3.62 17.02
N TYR A 33 -13.36 -2.31 16.76
CA TYR A 33 -12.40 -1.68 15.83
C TYR A 33 -10.95 -1.91 16.29
N LEU A 34 -10.65 -1.68 17.57
CA LEU A 34 -9.31 -1.91 18.13
C LEU A 34 -8.93 -3.39 18.11
N GLY A 35 -9.87 -4.27 18.43
CA GLY A 35 -9.67 -5.72 18.38
C GLY A 35 -9.38 -6.23 16.97
N VAL A 36 -10.13 -5.76 15.96
CA VAL A 36 -9.89 -6.09 14.55
C VAL A 36 -8.52 -5.55 14.11
N LYS A 37 -8.16 -4.32 14.48
CA LYS A 37 -6.83 -3.76 14.18
C LYS A 37 -5.70 -4.58 14.83
N ALA A 38 -5.89 -5.07 16.06
CA ALA A 38 -4.95 -5.95 16.73
C ALA A 38 -4.83 -7.31 16.02
N ALA A 39 -5.96 -7.90 15.60
CA ALA A 39 -5.96 -9.15 14.84
C ALA A 39 -5.27 -9.00 13.47
N LEU A 40 -5.50 -7.89 12.75
CA LEU A 40 -4.77 -7.57 11.52
C LEU A 40 -3.26 -7.44 11.78
N SER A 41 -2.86 -6.80 12.89
CA SER A 41 -1.45 -6.66 13.25
C SER A 41 -0.75 -8.01 13.52
N ALA A 42 -1.52 -9.05 13.86
CA ALA A 42 -1.03 -10.42 14.07
C ALA A 42 -0.93 -11.25 12.78
N LEU A 43 -1.34 -10.72 11.62
CA LEU A 43 -1.29 -11.44 10.34
C LEU A 43 0.06 -12.12 10.05
N PRO A 44 1.24 -11.50 10.27
CA PRO A 44 2.53 -12.16 10.02
C PRO A 44 2.76 -13.48 10.76
N ILE A 45 2.09 -13.67 11.91
CA ILE A 45 2.24 -14.88 12.73
C ILE A 45 1.31 -16.00 12.23
N HIS A 46 0.17 -15.63 11.63
CA HIS A 46 -0.87 -16.56 11.21
C HIS A 46 -0.94 -16.80 9.71
N PHE A 47 -0.24 -15.98 8.92
CA PHE A 47 -0.24 -16.10 7.48
C PHE A 47 0.40 -17.42 7.07
N ASP A 48 -0.41 -18.25 6.41
CA ASP A 48 0.01 -19.56 5.96
C ASP A 48 -0.10 -19.68 4.44
N PHE A 49 0.97 -20.18 3.81
CA PHE A 49 1.01 -20.45 2.39
C PHE A 49 1.97 -21.61 2.12
N ASP A 50 1.41 -22.81 2.18
CA ASP A 50 2.13 -24.10 2.10
C ASP A 50 2.85 -24.38 0.77
N ASN A 51 2.66 -23.55 -0.25
CA ASN A 51 3.18 -23.81 -1.60
C ASN A 51 4.39 -22.90 -1.90
N PRO A 52 5.64 -23.43 -1.86
CA PRO A 52 6.80 -22.66 -2.25
C PRO A 52 6.74 -22.25 -3.72
N ILE A 53 7.18 -21.03 -4.00
CA ILE A 53 7.30 -20.48 -5.36
C ILE A 53 8.76 -20.62 -5.81
N SER A 54 8.97 -21.17 -7.00
CA SER A 54 10.30 -21.34 -7.60
C SER A 54 10.24 -21.32 -9.13
N GLY A 55 11.38 -21.18 -9.80
CA GLY A 55 11.45 -21.24 -11.27
C GLY A 55 10.94 -20.00 -12.00
N ILE A 56 10.84 -18.86 -11.30
CA ILE A 56 10.43 -17.57 -11.88
C ILE A 56 11.67 -16.66 -11.91
N ASN A 57 11.90 -15.98 -13.04
CA ASN A 57 12.96 -14.99 -13.10
C ASN A 57 12.69 -13.86 -12.11
N ALA A 58 13.74 -13.34 -11.47
CA ALA A 58 13.62 -12.21 -10.56
C ALA A 58 12.91 -10.99 -11.19
N THR A 59 13.10 -10.78 -12.50
CA THR A 59 12.46 -9.71 -13.26
C THR A 59 10.95 -9.87 -13.38
N ASP A 60 10.44 -11.09 -13.23
CA ASP A 60 9.04 -11.49 -13.49
C ASP A 60 8.24 -11.74 -12.20
N LEU A 61 8.87 -11.63 -11.02
CA LEU A 61 8.22 -11.85 -9.72
C LEU A 61 6.98 -10.97 -9.50
N PHE A 62 6.93 -9.79 -10.13
CA PHE A 62 5.77 -8.90 -10.03
C PHE A 62 4.48 -9.51 -10.61
N ASN A 63 4.59 -10.48 -11.52
CA ASN A 63 3.45 -11.19 -12.10
C ASN A 63 2.69 -12.02 -11.05
N LEU A 64 3.31 -12.32 -9.91
CA LEU A 64 2.66 -13.00 -8.79
C LEU A 64 1.67 -12.13 -8.03
N SER A 65 1.65 -10.81 -8.25
CA SER A 65 0.85 -9.87 -7.46
C SER A 65 -0.65 -10.18 -7.47
N SER A 66 -1.19 -10.65 -8.59
CA SER A 66 -2.62 -11.01 -8.69
C SER A 66 -2.95 -12.27 -7.89
N LEU A 67 -2.11 -13.30 -8.00
CA LEU A 67 -2.25 -14.54 -7.23
C LEU A 67 -2.15 -14.24 -5.72
N MET A 68 -1.11 -13.49 -5.34
CA MET A 68 -0.88 -13.14 -3.95
C MET A 68 -1.93 -12.20 -3.38
N GLY A 69 -2.47 -11.28 -4.19
CA GLY A 69 -3.60 -10.45 -3.77
C GLY A 69 -4.80 -11.29 -3.33
N ALA A 70 -5.22 -12.24 -4.18
CA ALA A 70 -6.33 -13.14 -3.86
C ALA A 70 -6.02 -14.06 -2.65
N ALA A 71 -4.79 -14.56 -2.54
CA ALA A 71 -4.37 -15.39 -1.41
C ALA A 71 -4.39 -14.60 -0.08
N ILE A 72 -3.89 -13.36 -0.08
CA ILE A 72 -3.90 -12.48 1.08
C ILE A 72 -5.34 -12.17 1.51
N GLU A 73 -6.26 -11.91 0.59
CA GLU A 73 -7.67 -11.68 0.93
C GLU A 73 -8.28 -12.88 1.67
N ILE A 74 -7.99 -14.11 1.22
CA ILE A 74 -8.45 -15.34 1.88
C ILE A 74 -7.81 -15.49 3.27
N GLN A 75 -6.49 -15.38 3.35
CA GLN A 75 -5.73 -15.52 4.60
C GLN A 75 -6.13 -14.48 5.65
N VAL A 76 -6.46 -13.25 5.24
CA VAL A 76 -6.98 -12.23 6.15
C VAL A 76 -8.33 -12.65 6.73
N VAL A 77 -9.26 -13.15 5.90
CA VAL A 77 -10.56 -13.63 6.38
C VAL A 77 -10.41 -14.80 7.35
N GLU A 78 -9.56 -15.77 7.02
CA GLU A 78 -9.29 -16.94 7.85
C GLU A 78 -8.66 -16.55 9.19
N THR A 79 -7.60 -15.71 9.14
CA THR A 79 -6.92 -15.21 10.34
C THR A 79 -7.87 -14.42 11.23
N LEU A 80 -8.65 -13.49 10.67
CA LEU A 80 -9.61 -12.73 11.45
C LEU A 80 -10.61 -13.65 12.12
N ASN A 81 -11.22 -14.60 11.41
CA ASN A 81 -12.18 -15.52 12.01
C ASN A 81 -11.55 -16.45 13.07
N ALA A 82 -10.31 -16.89 12.87
CA ALA A 82 -9.56 -17.69 13.86
C ALA A 82 -9.23 -16.88 15.12
N LEU A 83 -8.95 -15.58 14.97
CA LEU A 83 -8.66 -14.64 16.06
C LEU A 83 -9.91 -13.99 16.65
N ARG A 84 -11.07 -14.65 16.63
CA ARG A 84 -12.30 -14.13 17.26
C ARG A 84 -12.11 -13.74 18.72
N GLY A 85 -11.37 -14.55 19.49
CA GLY A 85 -11.05 -14.23 20.88
C GLY A 85 -10.33 -12.88 21.06
N THR A 86 -9.66 -12.38 20.02
CA THR A 86 -8.98 -11.08 20.02
C THR A 86 -9.94 -9.93 19.73
N TRP A 87 -10.83 -10.05 18.74
CA TRP A 87 -11.69 -8.95 18.31
C TRP A 87 -13.13 -8.97 18.83
N ASP A 88 -13.61 -10.11 19.32
CA ASP A 88 -14.89 -10.27 20.01
C ASP A 88 -14.77 -11.16 21.27
N PRO A 89 -13.93 -10.77 22.26
CA PRO A 89 -13.70 -11.56 23.47
C PRO A 89 -14.95 -11.75 24.33
N GLN A 90 -15.93 -10.84 24.23
CA GLN A 90 -17.20 -10.93 24.98
C GLN A 90 -18.33 -11.57 24.18
N MET A 91 -18.06 -12.10 22.98
CA MET A 91 -19.05 -12.76 22.12
C MET A 91 -20.28 -11.89 21.81
N ARG A 92 -20.11 -10.55 21.75
CA ARG A 92 -21.20 -9.61 21.42
C ARG A 92 -21.57 -9.67 19.93
N TRP A 93 -20.63 -10.10 19.10
CA TRP A 93 -20.77 -10.20 17.65
C TRP A 93 -20.70 -11.66 17.19
N SER A 94 -21.18 -12.59 18.02
CA SER A 94 -21.09 -14.04 17.78
C SER A 94 -21.76 -14.49 16.49
N GLU A 95 -22.81 -13.80 16.06
CA GLU A 95 -23.55 -14.06 14.81
C GLU A 95 -22.84 -13.49 13.57
N TYR A 96 -21.82 -12.66 13.76
CA TYR A 96 -21.06 -12.05 12.67
C TYR A 96 -19.82 -12.88 12.35
N ARG A 97 -19.46 -12.93 11.07
CA ARG A 97 -18.22 -13.56 10.57
C ARG A 97 -17.61 -12.72 9.46
N PHE A 98 -16.29 -12.77 9.32
CA PHE A 98 -15.63 -12.15 8.18
C PHE A 98 -15.85 -12.99 6.92
N VAL A 99 -16.15 -12.34 5.81
CA VAL A 99 -16.27 -12.93 4.48
C VAL A 99 -15.59 -12.04 3.44
N ARG A 100 -15.13 -12.65 2.35
CA ARG A 100 -14.59 -11.95 1.18
C ARG A 100 -15.72 -11.42 0.28
N SER A 101 -15.52 -10.27 -0.36
CA SER A 101 -16.42 -9.65 -1.33
C SER A 101 -15.69 -9.31 -2.64
N ALA A 102 -15.67 -10.26 -3.58
CA ALA A 102 -14.84 -10.16 -4.80
C ALA A 102 -15.31 -9.13 -5.85
N GLN A 103 -16.50 -8.54 -5.72
CA GLN A 103 -17.09 -7.65 -6.74
C GLN A 103 -17.59 -6.31 -6.18
N ALA A 104 -17.44 -6.10 -4.87
CA ALA A 104 -18.11 -5.01 -4.20
C ALA A 104 -17.27 -4.50 -3.04
N PHE A 105 -17.19 -3.18 -2.92
CA PHE A 105 -16.47 -2.53 -1.83
C PHE A 105 -17.17 -2.72 -0.47
N PRO A 106 -16.45 -3.03 0.63
CA PRO A 106 -15.02 -3.39 0.71
C PRO A 106 -14.73 -4.88 0.45
N ASP A 107 -13.46 -5.18 0.16
CA ASP A 107 -12.95 -6.54 -0.15
C ASP A 107 -13.22 -7.59 0.93
N VAL A 108 -13.20 -7.19 2.21
CA VAL A 108 -13.52 -8.05 3.36
C VAL A 108 -14.57 -7.40 4.23
N ARG A 109 -15.55 -8.17 4.69
CA ARG A 109 -16.72 -7.65 5.42
C ARG A 109 -17.06 -8.52 6.63
N LEU A 110 -17.30 -7.89 7.77
CA LEU A 110 -17.89 -8.52 8.94
C LEU A 110 -19.42 -8.52 8.76
N VAL A 111 -19.98 -9.71 8.52
CA VAL A 111 -21.37 -9.86 8.12
C VAL A 111 -22.16 -10.78 9.03
N LYS A 112 -23.43 -10.45 9.22
CA LYS A 112 -24.47 -11.34 9.77
C LYS A 112 -25.45 -11.69 8.65
N HIS A 113 -25.76 -12.97 8.53
CA HIS A 113 -26.86 -13.42 7.67
C HIS A 113 -28.17 -13.34 8.47
N ALA A 114 -29.15 -12.62 7.94
CA ALA A 114 -30.49 -12.49 8.50
C ALA A 114 -31.52 -12.93 7.44
N ASP A 115 -32.77 -13.13 7.86
CA ASP A 115 -33.84 -13.59 6.97
C ASP A 115 -34.14 -12.60 5.82
N ASP A 116 -33.84 -11.31 6.03
CA ASP A 116 -34.01 -10.22 5.06
C ASP A 116 -32.75 -9.90 4.24
N GLY A 117 -31.64 -10.63 4.45
CA GLY A 117 -30.43 -10.50 3.66
C GLY A 117 -29.13 -10.52 4.46
N ILE A 118 -28.14 -9.75 3.99
CA ILE A 118 -26.82 -9.65 4.61
C ILE A 118 -26.69 -8.28 5.26
N SER A 119 -26.48 -8.26 6.57
CA SER A 119 -26.13 -7.04 7.31
C SER A 119 -24.61 -6.96 7.44
N VAL A 120 -24.02 -5.85 6.99
CA VAL A 120 -22.58 -5.57 7.09
C VAL A 120 -22.35 -4.57 8.22
N LEU A 121 -21.45 -4.90 9.14
CA LEU A 121 -21.14 -4.07 10.31
C LEU A 121 -19.87 -3.24 10.14
N LEU A 122 -18.85 -3.83 9.52
CA LEU A 122 -17.53 -3.27 9.30
C LEU A 122 -16.94 -3.90 8.05
N GLY A 123 -16.25 -3.11 7.23
CA GLY A 123 -15.48 -3.60 6.10
C GLY A 123 -14.02 -3.17 6.13
N ILE A 124 -13.21 -3.92 5.38
CA ILE A 124 -11.78 -3.73 5.24
C ILE A 124 -11.49 -3.77 3.74
N GLU A 125 -11.03 -2.65 3.21
CA GLU A 125 -10.45 -2.60 1.86
C GLU A 125 -9.01 -3.09 1.94
N LEU A 126 -8.63 -4.04 1.08
CA LEU A 126 -7.33 -4.71 1.17
C LEU A 126 -6.44 -4.43 -0.02
N LYS A 127 -5.14 -4.39 0.25
CA LYS A 127 -4.12 -4.41 -0.79
C LYS A 127 -2.92 -5.26 -0.41
N GLY A 128 -2.70 -6.33 -1.17
CA GLY A 128 -1.40 -6.99 -1.20
C GLY A 128 -0.36 -6.11 -1.90
N TRP A 129 0.80 -5.95 -1.27
CA TRP A 129 1.93 -5.21 -1.83
C TRP A 129 3.18 -6.09 -1.86
N PHE A 130 3.69 -6.36 -3.05
CA PHE A 130 5.01 -6.98 -3.15
C PHE A 130 6.08 -5.99 -2.70
N LEU A 131 6.68 -6.24 -1.53
CA LEU A 131 7.60 -5.31 -0.86
C LEU A 131 8.80 -4.91 -1.74
N LEU A 132 9.23 -5.83 -2.59
CA LEU A 132 10.36 -5.68 -3.49
C LEU A 132 9.96 -5.15 -4.88
N SER A 133 8.74 -4.62 -5.01
CA SER A 133 8.27 -3.99 -6.24
C SER A 133 9.18 -2.81 -6.63
N LYS A 134 9.37 -2.62 -7.94
CA LYS A 134 10.22 -1.56 -8.49
C LYS A 134 9.77 -0.14 -8.13
N GLU A 135 8.48 0.06 -7.83
CA GLU A 135 7.93 1.36 -7.44
C GLU A 135 8.30 1.73 -6.00
N GLY A 136 8.59 0.75 -5.14
CA GLY A 136 8.86 0.96 -3.72
C GLY A 136 7.69 1.45 -2.90
N GLU A 137 6.50 1.37 -3.46
CA GLU A 137 5.24 1.69 -2.82
C GLU A 137 4.16 0.72 -3.31
N PRO A 138 3.07 0.51 -2.55
CA PRO A 138 1.97 -0.34 -2.99
C PRO A 138 1.24 0.31 -4.17
N SER A 139 0.78 -0.50 -5.12
CA SER A 139 0.03 0.00 -6.27
C SER A 139 -1.43 0.41 -5.95
N LEU A 140 -1.76 0.59 -4.66
CA LEU A 140 -3.10 0.85 -4.15
C LEU A 140 -3.71 2.06 -4.84
N ARG A 141 -4.81 1.83 -5.57
CA ARG A 141 -5.59 2.85 -6.24
C ARG A 141 -6.96 2.94 -5.58
N TYR A 142 -7.06 3.74 -4.54
CA TYR A 142 -8.27 3.93 -3.76
C TYR A 142 -9.10 5.07 -4.33
N LYS A 143 -10.11 4.74 -5.14
CA LYS A 143 -11.01 5.73 -5.78
C LYS A 143 -12.37 5.88 -5.11
N VAL A 144 -12.59 5.13 -4.03
CA VAL A 144 -13.88 5.08 -3.33
C VAL A 144 -14.20 6.46 -2.74
N SER A 145 -15.44 6.91 -2.91
CA SER A 145 -15.91 8.18 -2.34
C SER A 145 -15.97 8.10 -0.81
N PRO A 146 -15.65 9.19 -0.09
CA PRO A 146 -15.78 9.24 1.37
C PRO A 146 -17.17 8.83 1.88
N GLU A 147 -18.22 9.20 1.16
CA GLU A 147 -19.62 8.95 1.51
C GLU A 147 -20.00 7.47 1.41
N ALA A 148 -19.28 6.68 0.61
CA ALA A 148 -19.47 5.23 0.52
C ALA A 148 -18.74 4.45 1.63
N CYS A 149 -17.88 5.11 2.40
CA CYS A 149 -17.16 4.49 3.51
C CYS A 149 -18.02 4.55 4.77
N ASN A 150 -18.29 3.40 5.41
CA ASN A 150 -18.86 3.40 6.75
C ASN A 150 -17.86 4.05 7.73
N PRO A 151 -18.30 4.77 8.79
CA PRO A 151 -17.39 5.36 9.77
C PRO A 151 -16.40 4.39 10.41
N TRP A 152 -16.73 3.10 10.43
CA TRP A 152 -15.92 2.05 11.07
C TRP A 152 -15.04 1.27 10.08
N ASP A 153 -15.17 1.53 8.78
CA ASP A 153 -14.42 0.80 7.77
C ASP A 153 -12.91 1.12 7.83
N MET A 154 -12.11 0.13 7.47
CA MET A 154 -10.65 0.22 7.45
C MET A 154 -10.13 0.10 6.02
N VAL A 155 -8.98 0.71 5.75
CA VAL A 155 -8.13 0.38 4.61
C VAL A 155 -6.87 -0.30 5.15
N CYS A 156 -6.45 -1.38 4.53
CA CYS A 156 -5.35 -2.21 4.99
C CYS A 156 -4.42 -2.59 3.84
N VAL A 157 -3.12 -2.30 4.00
CA VAL A 157 -2.07 -2.69 3.06
C VAL A 157 -1.21 -3.75 3.73
N VAL A 158 -1.10 -4.91 3.09
CA VAL A 158 -0.31 -6.05 3.57
C VAL A 158 0.92 -6.20 2.68
N PRO A 159 2.13 -5.83 3.15
CA PRO A 159 3.36 -6.14 2.45
C PRO A 159 3.59 -7.64 2.45
N TRP A 160 4.05 -8.17 1.33
CA TRP A 160 4.44 -9.56 1.19
C TRP A 160 5.76 -9.70 0.41
N TYR A 161 6.47 -10.78 0.68
CA TYR A 161 7.75 -11.12 0.07
C TYR A 161 7.90 -12.65 0.06
N LEU A 162 8.95 -13.17 -0.59
CA LEU A 162 9.29 -14.59 -0.54
C LEU A 162 10.40 -14.83 0.48
N SER A 163 10.35 -15.94 1.21
CA SER A 163 11.31 -16.24 2.28
C SER A 163 12.78 -16.28 1.83
N SER A 164 13.03 -16.58 0.56
CA SER A 164 14.36 -16.50 -0.08
C SER A 164 14.45 -15.39 -1.13
N VAL A 165 13.68 -14.31 -0.97
CA VAL A 165 13.63 -13.09 -1.81
C VAL A 165 13.10 -13.32 -3.23
N VAL A 166 13.70 -14.24 -3.98
CA VAL A 166 13.35 -14.59 -5.37
C VAL A 166 12.61 -15.92 -5.48
N ALA A 167 12.55 -16.69 -4.40
CA ALA A 167 11.92 -17.99 -4.32
C ALA A 167 11.53 -18.29 -2.86
N GLY A 168 10.86 -19.42 -2.65
CA GLY A 168 10.47 -19.90 -1.33
C GLY A 168 8.99 -19.64 -1.03
N THR A 169 8.64 -19.75 0.23
CA THR A 169 7.28 -19.56 0.72
C THR A 169 6.95 -18.06 0.80
N PRO A 170 5.77 -17.64 0.33
CA PRO A 170 5.28 -16.30 0.61
C PRO A 170 5.18 -16.02 2.11
N GLN A 171 5.57 -14.82 2.51
CA GLN A 171 5.47 -14.30 3.85
C GLN A 171 4.89 -12.89 3.80
N VAL A 172 4.29 -12.45 4.91
CA VAL A 172 3.77 -11.08 5.04
C VAL A 172 4.46 -10.34 6.17
N ALA A 173 4.60 -9.04 6.01
CA ALA A 173 5.09 -8.14 7.05
C ALA A 173 3.91 -7.46 7.77
N ALA A 174 4.21 -6.69 8.82
CA ALA A 174 3.20 -5.93 9.55
C ALA A 174 2.39 -5.03 8.59
N PRO A 175 1.04 -5.10 8.62
CA PRO A 175 0.22 -4.31 7.71
C PRO A 175 0.11 -2.86 8.17
N TRP A 176 -0.14 -1.97 7.21
CA TRP A 176 -0.65 -0.64 7.49
C TRP A 176 -2.17 -0.67 7.56
N VAL A 177 -2.75 -0.08 8.60
CA VAL A 177 -4.21 -0.02 8.80
C VAL A 177 -4.61 1.39 9.21
N ASP A 178 -5.57 1.97 8.48
CA ASP A 178 -6.11 3.30 8.76
C ASP A 178 -7.63 3.36 8.50
N GLN A 179 -8.26 4.47 8.86
CA GLN A 179 -9.68 4.72 8.64
C GLN A 179 -9.96 4.90 7.14
N ALA A 180 -10.85 4.09 6.56
CA ALA A 180 -11.15 4.10 5.13
C ALA A 180 -11.68 5.47 4.66
N ARG A 181 -12.64 6.03 5.41
CA ARG A 181 -13.21 7.35 5.10
C ARG A 181 -12.15 8.44 5.10
N PHE A 182 -11.33 8.51 6.15
CA PHE A 182 -10.25 9.49 6.24
C PHE A 182 -9.27 9.35 5.07
N ALA A 183 -8.89 8.11 4.68
CA ALA A 183 -8.00 7.91 3.54
C ALA A 183 -8.61 8.41 2.21
N ALA A 184 -9.93 8.30 2.03
CA ALA A 184 -10.64 8.86 0.89
C ALA A 184 -10.66 10.41 0.92
N GLU A 185 -11.00 11.00 2.06
CA GLU A 185 -11.03 12.46 2.24
C GLU A 185 -9.63 13.07 2.05
N TRP A 186 -8.62 12.43 2.62
CA TRP A 186 -7.22 12.84 2.50
C TRP A 186 -6.74 12.80 1.05
N ARG A 187 -7.10 11.74 0.31
CA ARG A 187 -6.79 11.64 -1.12
C ARG A 187 -7.39 12.81 -1.88
N ASP A 188 -8.67 13.11 -1.67
CA ASP A 188 -9.38 14.18 -2.37
C ASP A 188 -8.74 15.54 -2.03
N TYR A 189 -8.51 15.80 -0.75
CA TYR A 189 -7.85 17.01 -0.28
C TYR A 189 -6.45 17.19 -0.87
N TRP A 190 -5.62 16.14 -0.81
CA TRP A 190 -4.29 16.16 -1.39
C TRP A 190 -4.33 16.44 -2.89
N TRP A 191 -5.28 15.83 -3.58
CA TRP A 191 -5.44 15.97 -5.03
C TRP A 191 -5.93 17.36 -5.45
N GLU A 192 -6.85 17.95 -4.70
CA GLU A 192 -7.44 19.24 -5.05
C GLU A 192 -6.56 20.42 -4.60
N PHE A 193 -5.87 20.29 -3.47
CA PHE A 193 -5.25 21.43 -2.79
C PHE A 193 -3.73 21.32 -2.63
N LEU A 194 -3.18 20.11 -2.40
CA LEU A 194 -1.75 19.96 -2.07
C LEU A 194 -0.86 19.58 -3.26
N ARG A 195 -1.40 18.87 -4.27
CA ARG A 195 -0.59 18.39 -5.38
C ARG A 195 -0.22 19.49 -6.37
N GLY A 196 0.94 19.28 -7.01
CA GLY A 196 1.39 20.06 -8.15
C GLY A 196 1.95 21.42 -7.77
N ASN A 197 2.43 22.14 -8.79
CA ASN A 197 2.83 23.54 -8.63
C ASN A 197 1.62 24.42 -8.96
N PRO A 198 1.13 25.26 -8.02
CA PRO A 198 -0.01 26.16 -8.26
C PRO A 198 0.13 27.03 -9.51
N ASN A 199 1.36 27.35 -9.90
CA ASN A 199 1.67 28.18 -11.08
C ASN A 199 1.60 27.41 -12.42
N LYS A 200 1.54 26.07 -12.40
CA LYS A 200 1.50 25.22 -13.61
C LYS A 200 0.19 24.46 -13.77
N GLU A 201 -0.50 24.17 -12.68
CA GLU A 201 -1.77 23.44 -12.69
C GLU A 201 -2.85 24.30 -12.01
N PRO A 202 -3.65 25.05 -12.80
CA PRO A 202 -4.77 25.80 -12.27
C PRO A 202 -5.70 24.87 -11.49
N GLN A 203 -6.23 25.33 -10.36
CA GLN A 203 -7.07 24.50 -9.49
C GLN A 203 -8.32 23.94 -10.18
N LYS A 204 -8.81 24.62 -11.24
CA LYS A 204 -9.90 24.13 -12.10
C LYS A 204 -9.63 22.76 -12.73
N LEU A 205 -8.36 22.37 -12.92
CA LEU A 205 -7.98 21.04 -13.42
C LEU A 205 -7.79 20.00 -12.32
N ARG A 206 -7.83 20.42 -11.05
CA ARG A 206 -7.53 19.59 -9.89
C ARG A 206 -8.75 19.04 -9.17
N GLY A 207 -9.96 19.47 -9.52
CA GLY A 207 -11.19 19.01 -8.88
C GLY A 207 -11.47 17.51 -9.02
N VAL A 208 -12.29 17.00 -8.11
CA VAL A 208 -12.81 15.61 -8.11
C VAL A 208 -14.31 15.62 -8.41
N LYS A 209 -14.75 14.78 -9.35
CA LYS A 209 -16.17 14.55 -9.63
C LYS A 209 -16.70 13.50 -8.65
N PRO A 210 -17.80 13.80 -7.93
CA PRO A 210 -18.39 12.86 -6.99
C PRO A 210 -18.86 11.59 -7.70
N ALA A 211 -18.94 10.49 -6.95
CA ALA A 211 -19.54 9.26 -7.45
C ALA A 211 -21.03 9.47 -7.77
N ALA A 212 -21.58 8.67 -8.70
CA ALA A 212 -22.94 8.85 -9.17
C ALA A 212 -24.01 8.57 -8.10
N SER A 213 -23.76 7.61 -7.21
CA SER A 213 -24.65 7.26 -6.11
C SER A 213 -23.83 6.58 -5.00
N PRO A 214 -23.11 7.37 -4.17
CA PRO A 214 -22.31 6.79 -3.10
C PRO A 214 -23.24 6.25 -2.02
N VAL A 215 -23.29 4.92 -1.92
CA VAL A 215 -23.97 4.22 -0.85
C VAL A 215 -22.98 3.34 -0.13
N VAL A 216 -23.13 3.24 1.19
CA VAL A 216 -22.30 2.35 2.00
C VAL A 216 -22.61 0.91 1.60
N TYR A 217 -21.56 0.11 1.43
CA TYR A 217 -21.64 -1.30 1.00
C TYR A 217 -22.40 -1.49 -0.32
N PRO A 218 -21.94 -0.88 -1.43
CA PRO A 218 -22.61 -0.99 -2.71
C PRO A 218 -22.62 -2.44 -3.22
N SER A 219 -23.52 -2.74 -4.16
CA SER A 219 -23.54 -4.03 -4.86
C SER A 219 -22.41 -4.18 -5.88
N LYS A 220 -21.83 -3.06 -6.34
CA LYS A 220 -20.68 -3.00 -7.25
C LYS A 220 -19.76 -1.84 -6.86
N ALA A 221 -18.45 -2.08 -6.85
CA ALA A 221 -17.45 -1.08 -6.44
C ALA A 221 -17.39 0.15 -7.37
N ASP A 222 -17.68 0.01 -8.66
CA ASP A 222 -17.61 1.14 -9.61
C ASP A 222 -18.66 2.23 -9.32
N LEU A 223 -19.77 1.89 -8.65
CA LEU A 223 -20.84 2.84 -8.31
C LEU A 223 -20.39 3.92 -7.32
N VAL A 224 -19.33 3.62 -6.56
CA VAL A 224 -18.82 4.48 -5.50
C VAL A 224 -17.46 5.08 -5.84
N SER A 225 -16.96 4.87 -7.06
CA SER A 225 -15.68 5.40 -7.50
C SER A 225 -15.81 6.85 -7.99
N GLN A 226 -14.98 7.73 -7.44
CA GLN A 226 -14.83 9.10 -7.92
C GLN A 226 -13.89 9.17 -9.12
N THR A 227 -14.02 10.25 -9.89
CA THR A 227 -13.18 10.51 -11.06
C THR A 227 -12.57 11.91 -10.99
N PRO A 228 -11.26 12.07 -11.24
CA PRO A 228 -10.64 13.39 -11.28
C PRO A 228 -11.07 14.15 -12.54
N ILE A 229 -11.10 15.47 -12.49
CA ILE A 229 -11.34 16.32 -13.69
C ILE A 229 -10.24 16.10 -14.74
N SER A 230 -8.98 16.02 -14.30
CA SER A 230 -7.82 15.73 -15.16
C SER A 230 -6.81 14.83 -14.45
N ASP A 231 -6.42 13.74 -15.12
CA ASP A 231 -5.42 12.78 -14.64
C ASP A 231 -4.67 12.09 -15.79
N GLY A 232 -3.97 12.88 -16.62
CA GLY A 232 -3.24 12.35 -17.79
C GLY A 232 -2.17 11.30 -17.44
N ALA A 233 -1.64 11.32 -16.21
CA ALA A 233 -0.61 10.39 -15.73
C ALA A 233 -1.18 9.21 -14.91
N GLY A 234 -2.50 9.17 -14.69
CA GLY A 234 -3.12 8.09 -13.93
C GLY A 234 -2.72 8.05 -12.46
N ASN A 235 -2.53 9.18 -11.78
CA ASN A 235 -2.11 9.26 -10.38
C ASN A 235 -3.25 9.33 -9.36
N PHE A 236 -4.49 9.63 -9.78
CA PHE A 236 -5.59 9.76 -8.83
C PHE A 236 -5.88 8.43 -8.12
N GLY A 237 -6.07 8.52 -6.81
CA GLY A 237 -6.29 7.38 -5.92
C GLY A 237 -5.03 6.64 -5.48
N ARG A 238 -3.83 7.01 -5.94
CA ARG A 238 -2.58 6.39 -5.48
C ARG A 238 -2.26 6.85 -4.06
N LEU A 239 -2.84 6.20 -3.04
CA LEU A 239 -2.70 6.60 -1.63
C LEU A 239 -1.26 6.81 -1.16
N PRO A 240 -0.26 6.01 -1.56
CA PRO A 240 1.13 6.24 -1.16
C PRO A 240 1.70 7.60 -1.59
N ARG A 241 1.11 8.21 -2.63
CA ARG A 241 1.54 9.51 -3.15
C ARG A 241 0.86 10.69 -2.44
N CYS A 242 -0.18 10.43 -1.66
CA CYS A 242 -0.94 11.44 -0.92
C CYS A 242 -0.21 11.78 0.39
N LYS A 243 0.76 12.69 0.35
CA LYS A 243 1.65 12.96 1.49
C LYS A 243 1.15 14.06 2.44
N PRO A 244 1.34 13.91 3.77
CA PRO A 244 1.72 12.68 4.46
C PRO A 244 0.53 11.74 4.66
N LEU A 245 0.69 10.43 4.44
CA LEU A 245 -0.37 9.45 4.77
C LEU A 245 0.19 8.15 5.33
N MET A 246 1.11 7.54 4.57
CA MET A 246 1.72 6.25 4.92
C MET A 246 3.24 6.27 4.82
N ASP A 247 3.86 7.46 4.77
CA ASP A 247 5.30 7.64 4.57
C ASP A 247 6.12 6.86 5.61
N SER A 248 5.78 6.97 6.90
CA SER A 248 6.47 6.24 7.98
C SER A 248 6.31 4.72 7.88
N PHE A 249 5.17 4.25 7.37
CA PHE A 249 4.97 2.83 7.11
C PHE A 249 5.83 2.33 5.96
N LEU A 250 5.92 3.09 4.86
CA LEU A 250 6.77 2.73 3.73
C LEU A 250 8.25 2.67 4.14
N GLU A 251 8.70 3.66 4.91
CA GLU A 251 10.06 3.68 5.47
C GLU A 251 10.33 2.44 6.33
N SER A 252 9.44 2.13 7.29
CA SER A 252 9.59 0.97 8.16
C SER A 252 9.49 -0.36 7.41
N ALA A 253 8.65 -0.47 6.39
CA ALA A 253 8.52 -1.70 5.59
C ALA A 253 9.79 -1.93 4.76
N LEU A 254 10.34 -0.87 4.18
CA LEU A 254 11.56 -0.95 3.35
C LEU A 254 12.85 -1.11 4.18
N SER A 255 12.84 -0.77 5.46
CA SER A 255 13.95 -1.06 6.39
C SER A 255 13.92 -2.48 6.96
N MET A 256 12.95 -3.32 6.59
CA MET A 256 12.89 -4.70 7.04
C MET A 256 14.04 -5.51 6.44
N ASP A 257 14.75 -6.28 7.28
CA ASP A 257 15.80 -7.19 6.82
C ASP A 257 15.22 -8.46 6.21
N LEU A 258 15.57 -8.70 4.95
CA LEU A 258 15.31 -9.95 4.24
C LEU A 258 16.66 -10.63 3.98
N LEU A 259 16.89 -11.80 4.59
CA LEU A 259 18.18 -12.49 4.56
C LEU A 259 19.37 -11.61 5.02
N GLY A 260 19.14 -10.75 6.01
CA GLY A 260 20.16 -9.86 6.58
C GLY A 260 20.48 -8.63 5.72
N ILE A 261 19.65 -8.31 4.73
CA ILE A 261 19.76 -7.12 3.88
C ILE A 261 18.40 -6.41 3.86
N GLU A 262 18.39 -5.10 4.10
CA GLU A 262 17.17 -4.28 4.04
C GLU A 262 16.42 -4.45 2.70
N ALA A 263 15.10 -4.50 2.75
CA ALA A 263 14.24 -4.61 1.58
C ALA A 263 14.49 -3.46 0.56
N ALA A 264 14.81 -2.25 1.02
CA ALA A 264 15.22 -1.13 0.18
C ALA A 264 16.45 -1.45 -0.68
N SER A 265 17.41 -2.20 -0.13
CA SER A 265 18.64 -2.60 -0.80
C SER A 265 18.37 -3.69 -1.85
N TRP A 266 17.52 -4.67 -1.53
CA TRP A 266 17.04 -5.65 -2.50
C TRP A 266 16.26 -5.02 -3.66
N GLN A 267 15.39 -4.08 -3.35
CA GLN A 267 14.64 -3.35 -4.37
C GLN A 267 15.57 -2.55 -5.29
N ALA A 268 16.59 -1.87 -4.73
CA ALA A 268 17.58 -1.16 -5.51
C ALA A 268 18.35 -2.12 -6.44
N PHE A 269 18.70 -3.31 -5.94
CA PHE A 269 19.30 -4.39 -6.74
C PHE A 269 18.39 -4.81 -7.92
N PHE A 270 17.11 -5.12 -7.68
CA PHE A 270 16.17 -5.49 -8.76
C PHE A 270 15.89 -4.36 -9.75
N LYS A 271 15.97 -3.11 -9.30
CA LYS A 271 15.78 -1.94 -10.16
C LYS A 271 16.93 -1.75 -11.14
N ALA A 272 18.17 -2.03 -10.72
CA ALA A 272 19.35 -1.92 -11.57
C ALA A 272 19.47 -3.07 -12.59
N HIS A 273 19.05 -4.28 -12.23
CA HIS A 273 19.17 -5.47 -13.07
C HIS A 273 17.96 -5.71 -13.99
N LYS A 274 17.41 -4.64 -14.60
CA LYS A 274 16.39 -4.77 -15.65
C LYS A 274 17.02 -5.26 -16.95
N GLU A 275 16.19 -5.78 -17.88
CA GLU A 275 16.52 -6.54 -19.11
C GLU A 275 17.72 -6.06 -19.95
N LYS A 276 18.17 -4.80 -19.80
CA LYS A 276 19.49 -4.30 -20.22
C LYS A 276 20.03 -3.32 -19.16
N PRO A 277 20.93 -3.74 -18.27
CA PRO A 277 21.54 -2.84 -17.30
C PRO A 277 22.40 -1.80 -18.03
N ASP A 278 22.20 -0.51 -17.78
CA ASP A 278 23.21 0.49 -18.14
C ASP A 278 24.38 0.33 -17.14
N PRO A 279 25.62 0.08 -17.61
CA PRO A 279 26.79 0.03 -16.73
C PRO A 279 26.92 1.23 -15.79
N LYS A 280 26.42 2.41 -16.19
CA LYS A 280 26.40 3.61 -15.35
C LYS A 280 25.40 3.51 -14.20
N ASP A 281 24.25 2.87 -14.41
CA ASP A 281 23.25 2.68 -13.35
C ASP A 281 23.73 1.65 -12.33
N LEU A 282 24.44 0.61 -12.78
CA LEU A 282 25.09 -0.36 -11.91
C LEU A 282 26.21 0.30 -11.07
N ALA A 283 27.05 1.12 -11.70
CA ALA A 283 28.11 1.85 -11.00
C ALA A 283 27.55 2.84 -9.95
N LYS A 284 26.45 3.55 -10.26
CA LYS A 284 25.74 4.40 -9.29
C LYS A 284 25.15 3.59 -8.14
N LEU A 285 24.59 2.43 -8.41
CA LEU A 285 24.05 1.54 -7.38
C LEU A 285 25.16 1.10 -6.42
N LEU A 286 26.29 0.61 -6.95
CA LEU A 286 27.45 0.22 -6.15
C LEU A 286 27.98 1.38 -5.29
N ALA A 287 28.11 2.57 -5.87
CA ALA A 287 28.51 3.77 -5.13
C ALA A 287 27.50 4.16 -4.03
N SER A 288 26.20 3.91 -4.23
CA SER A 288 25.16 4.17 -3.22
C SER A 288 25.20 3.18 -2.05
N PHE A 289 25.68 1.95 -2.28
CA PHE A 289 25.94 0.99 -1.22
C PHE A 289 27.19 1.36 -0.42
N ASP A 290 28.25 1.83 -1.08
CA ASP A 290 29.45 2.38 -0.42
C ASP A 290 29.10 3.58 0.47
N LEU A 291 28.27 4.51 -0.02
CA LEU A 291 27.83 5.70 0.74
C LEU A 291 26.97 5.34 1.96
N ARG A 292 26.09 4.34 1.85
CA ARG A 292 25.33 3.84 3.01
C ARG A 292 26.21 3.09 4.00
N ARG A 293 27.25 2.42 3.52
CA ARG A 293 28.30 1.83 4.36
C ARG A 293 29.27 2.84 4.96
N LYS A 294 29.29 4.13 4.59
CA LYS A 294 30.25 5.12 5.13
C LYS A 294 30.12 5.45 6.63
N HIS A 295 29.23 4.80 7.39
CA HIS A 295 29.40 4.67 8.85
C HIS A 295 30.39 3.55 9.27
N GLY A 296 30.97 2.83 8.30
CA GLY A 296 32.03 1.84 8.41
C GLY A 296 33.09 2.07 7.30
N SER A 297 34.06 2.91 7.63
CA SER A 297 35.35 3.23 6.98
C SER A 297 35.45 3.20 5.44
N GLU A 298 35.81 4.35 4.85
CA GLU A 298 36.21 4.52 3.43
C GLU A 298 37.24 3.48 2.93
N GLU A 299 38.08 2.96 3.82
CA GLU A 299 39.10 1.95 3.55
C GLU A 299 38.54 0.63 2.97
N SER A 300 37.29 0.28 3.32
CA SER A 300 36.65 -0.95 2.82
C SER A 300 36.18 -0.82 1.37
N ALA A 301 35.81 0.38 0.93
CA ALA A 301 35.33 0.63 -0.43
C ALA A 301 36.49 0.67 -1.44
N GLU A 302 37.62 1.28 -1.06
CA GLU A 302 38.86 1.28 -1.86
C GLU A 302 39.36 -0.17 -2.08
N ARG A 303 39.38 -0.97 -1.01
CA ARG A 303 39.84 -2.36 -1.06
C ARG A 303 38.92 -3.28 -1.86
N LEU A 304 37.61 -3.05 -1.83
CA LEU A 304 36.65 -3.79 -2.67
C LEU A 304 36.85 -3.45 -4.16
N ARG A 305 37.18 -2.20 -4.49
CA ARG A 305 37.47 -1.77 -5.87
C ARG A 305 38.78 -2.35 -6.40
N GLU A 306 39.81 -2.49 -5.55
CA GLU A 306 41.03 -3.20 -5.91
C GLU A 306 40.76 -4.68 -6.20
N LEU A 307 40.05 -5.37 -5.31
CA LEU A 307 39.71 -6.79 -5.50
C LEU A 307 38.85 -7.03 -6.75
N LEU A 308 37.93 -6.13 -7.08
CA LEU A 308 37.13 -6.22 -8.30
C LEU A 308 37.94 -5.94 -9.58
N ARG A 309 39.01 -5.13 -9.50
CA ARG A 309 39.94 -4.93 -10.61
C ARG A 309 40.85 -6.14 -10.80
N GLU A 310 41.39 -6.70 -9.73
CA GLU A 310 42.18 -7.94 -9.78
C GLU A 310 41.37 -9.10 -10.38
N LEU A 311 40.11 -9.25 -9.96
CA LEU A 311 39.20 -10.24 -10.54
C LEU A 311 38.84 -9.96 -12.01
N ALA A 312 38.78 -8.69 -12.43
CA ALA A 312 38.51 -8.35 -13.83
C ALA A 312 39.73 -8.61 -14.72
N ASP A 313 40.94 -8.39 -14.19
CA ASP A 313 42.21 -8.66 -14.89
C ASP A 313 42.50 -10.17 -14.97
N ASP A 314 42.08 -10.97 -13.97
CA ASP A 314 42.18 -12.44 -13.98
C ASP A 314 41.18 -13.12 -14.94
N PHE A 315 40.17 -12.40 -15.44
CA PHE A 315 39.16 -12.89 -16.38
C PHE A 315 39.34 -12.36 -17.82
N ASP A 316 40.57 -11.97 -18.20
CA ASP A 316 40.91 -11.76 -19.61
C ASP A 316 40.77 -13.10 -20.36
N PHE A 317 39.62 -13.29 -21.01
CA PHE A 317 39.40 -14.37 -21.96
C PHE A 317 40.35 -14.13 -23.13
N GLY A 318 41.58 -14.65 -22.99
CA GLY A 318 42.53 -14.72 -24.07
C GLY A 318 41.83 -15.28 -25.31
N GLU A 319 41.81 -14.47 -26.37
CA GLU A 319 41.32 -14.87 -27.69
C GLU A 319 41.98 -16.20 -28.09
N ASN A 320 41.17 -17.25 -28.19
CA ASN A 320 41.40 -18.45 -28.97
C ASN A 320 40.07 -18.91 -29.57
#